data_AF-A0AAJ4W9F3-F1
#
_entry.id   AF-A0AAJ4W9F3-F1
#
_cell.length_a   1.000
_cell.length_b   1.000
_cell.length_c   1.000
_cell.angle_alpha   90.00
_cell.angle_beta   90.00
_cell.angle_gamma   90.00
#
_symmetry.space_group_name_H-M   'P 1'
#
loop_
_entity.id
_entity.type
_entity.pdbx_description
1 polymer ?
#
loop_
_entity_poly.entity_id
_entity_poly.type
_entity_poly.pdbx_seq_one_letter_code
_entity_poly.pdbx_strand_id
1 'polypeptide(L)'
;MSRAGKSQISTGFINPQYALVMAEPELPLEEFARRQGRTLKSVQQDADKGLLPLVNTGKRTRTVNMVALFMRALEDAQSFLAHRV
;
A
#
# COMPACT_ATOMS: atom_id res chain seq x y z
N MET A 1 -4.09 36.26 16.53
CA MET A 1 -3.01 35.46 15.90
C MET A 1 -2.55 34.41 16.90
N SER A 2 -3.04 33.18 16.80
CA SER A 2 -2.68 32.09 17.73
C SER A 2 -1.90 31.02 16.96
N ARG A 3 -0.71 30.69 17.49
CA ARG A 3 0.28 29.80 16.87
C ARG A 3 -0.27 28.37 16.80
N ALA A 4 -0.30 27.81 15.59
CA ALA A 4 -0.56 26.39 15.37
C ALA A 4 0.46 25.54 16.15
N GLY A 5 -0.04 24.75 17.09
CA GLY A 5 0.73 23.74 17.80
C GLY A 5 1.28 22.74 16.78
N LYS A 6 2.61 22.61 16.74
CA LYS A 6 3.28 21.56 15.98
C LYS A 6 2.88 20.23 16.62
N SER A 7 1.98 19.49 15.98
CA SER A 7 1.68 18.12 16.36
C SER A 7 2.93 17.28 16.06
N GLN A 8 3.74 17.04 17.09
CA GLN A 8 4.80 16.04 17.03
C GLN A 8 4.11 14.69 16.93
N ILE A 9 4.07 14.14 15.72
CA ILE A 9 3.75 12.73 15.51
C ILE A 9 4.85 11.96 16.25
N SER A 10 4.52 11.36 17.40
CA SER A 10 5.45 10.49 18.09
C SER A 10 5.72 9.32 17.15
N THR A 11 6.87 9.32 16.50
CA THR A 11 7.34 8.20 15.70
C THR A 11 7.72 7.13 16.72
N GLY A 12 6.73 6.33 17.13
CA GLY A 12 6.95 5.17 17.97
C GLY A 12 8.05 4.34 17.32
N PHE A 13 9.10 4.06 18.08
CA PHE A 13 10.21 3.25 17.62
C PHE A 13 9.64 1.94 17.06
N ILE A 14 9.76 1.73 15.74
CA ILE A 14 9.41 0.45 15.13
C ILE A 14 10.39 -0.54 15.73
N ASN A 15 9.90 -1.43 16.61
CA ASN A 15 10.73 -2.50 17.14
C ASN A 15 11.17 -3.38 15.97
N PRO A 16 12.48 -3.45 15.65
CA PRO A 16 12.97 -4.13 14.46
C PRO A 16 12.68 -5.64 14.46
N GLN A 17 12.38 -6.24 15.62
CA GLN A 17 11.99 -7.65 15.74
C GLN A 17 10.58 -7.94 15.17
N TYR A 18 9.74 -6.90 15.02
CA TYR A 18 8.40 -7.00 14.44
C TYR A 18 8.30 -6.28 13.10
N ALA A 19 9.43 -5.96 12.47
CA ALA A 19 9.43 -5.40 11.12
C ALA A 19 8.78 -6.41 10.18
N LEU A 20 7.72 -5.99 9.50
CA LEU A 20 7.02 -6.80 8.51
C LEU A 20 7.95 -6.96 7.30
N VAL A 21 8.72 -8.05 7.28
CA VAL A 21 9.62 -8.35 6.16
C VAL A 21 8.80 -8.93 5.04
N MET A 22 8.36 -8.07 4.12
CA MET A 22 7.86 -8.54 2.83
C MET A 22 9.03 -8.75 1.88
N ALA A 23 9.11 -9.96 1.33
CA ALA A 23 10.17 -10.35 0.41
C ALA A 23 10.26 -9.42 -0.82
N GLU A 24 9.11 -8.87 -1.24
CA GLU A 24 9.00 -7.98 -2.39
C GLU A 24 8.10 -6.78 -2.03
N PRO A 25 8.65 -5.73 -1.42
CA PRO A 25 7.87 -4.57 -0.98
C PRO A 25 7.39 -3.72 -2.17
N GLU A 26 8.10 -3.77 -3.29
CA GLU A 26 7.73 -3.15 -4.57
C GLU A 26 7.64 -4.21 -5.65
N LEU A 27 6.51 -4.28 -6.35
CA LEU A 27 6.26 -5.31 -7.36
C LEU A 27 5.87 -4.70 -8.70
N PRO A 28 6.56 -5.00 -9.82
CA PRO A 28 6.14 -4.54 -11.14
C PRO A 28 4.71 -4.97 -11.47
N LEU A 29 3.94 -4.13 -12.18
CA LEU A 29 2.54 -4.44 -12.53
C LEU A 29 2.38 -5.77 -13.28
N GLU A 30 3.36 -6.14 -14.10
CA GLU A 30 3.38 -7.41 -14.83
C GLU A 30 3.47 -8.61 -13.89
N GLU A 31 4.40 -8.57 -12.94
CA GLU A 31 4.57 -9.64 -11.96
C GLU A 31 3.38 -9.69 -10.99
N PHE A 32 2.85 -8.53 -10.59
CA PHE A 32 1.62 -8.46 -9.80
C PHE A 32 0.43 -9.10 -10.54
N ALA A 33 0.26 -8.79 -11.83
CA ALA A 33 -0.80 -9.37 -12.66
C ALA A 33 -0.65 -10.89 -12.78
N ARG A 34 0.57 -11.38 -13.01
CA ARG A 34 0.89 -12.81 -13.08
C ARG A 34 0.51 -13.53 -11.78
N ARG A 35 0.89 -13.00 -10.61
CA ARG A 35 0.57 -13.59 -9.30
C ARG A 35 -0.92 -13.61 -8.99
N GLN A 36 -1.65 -12.60 -9.44
CA GLN A 36 -3.10 -12.50 -9.25
C GLN A 36 -3.91 -13.31 -10.28
N GLY A 37 -3.27 -13.92 -11.29
CA GLY A 37 -3.96 -14.58 -12.39
C GLY A 37 -4.78 -13.61 -13.25
N ARG A 38 -4.40 -12.33 -13.28
CA ARG A 38 -5.09 -11.25 -13.99
C ARG A 38 -4.31 -10.83 -15.23
N THR A 39 -4.99 -10.27 -16.22
CA THR A 39 -4.32 -9.70 -17.38
C THR A 39 -3.62 -8.39 -17.00
N LEU A 40 -2.42 -8.14 -17.54
CA LEU A 40 -1.68 -6.90 -17.34
C LEU A 40 -2.53 -5.67 -17.67
N LYS A 41 -3.34 -5.73 -18.75
CA LYS A 41 -4.26 -4.66 -19.15
C LYS A 41 -5.27 -4.32 -18.05
N SER A 42 -5.86 -5.33 -17.40
CA SER A 42 -6.83 -5.09 -16.31
C SER A 42 -6.17 -4.44 -15.09
N VAL A 43 -4.95 -4.86 -14.76
CA VAL A 43 -4.18 -4.30 -13.65
C VAL A 43 -3.71 -2.87 -13.97
N GLN A 44 -3.34 -2.58 -15.21
CA GLN A 44 -3.03 -1.22 -15.67
C GLN A 44 -4.24 -0.29 -15.56
N GLN A 45 -5.43 -0.76 -15.93
CA GLN A 45 -6.66 0.01 -15.76
C GLN A 45 -6.97 0.31 -14.29
N ASP A 46 -6.76 -0.63 -13.38
CA ASP A 46 -6.92 -0.40 -11.94
C ASP A 46 -5.89 0.60 -11.42
N ALA A 47 -4.64 0.50 -11.88
CA ALA A 47 -3.58 1.44 -11.58
C ALA A 47 -3.91 2.86 -12.09
N ASP A 48 -4.41 3.00 -13.32
CA ASP A 48 -4.83 4.28 -13.90
C ASP A 48 -6.02 4.91 -13.15
N LYS A 49 -6.91 4.07 -12.60
CA LYS A 49 -8.02 4.51 -11.76
C LYS A 49 -7.61 4.85 -10.32
N GLY A 50 -6.35 4.68 -9.95
CA GLY A 50 -5.87 4.92 -8.58
C GLY A 50 -6.32 3.86 -7.58
N LEU A 51 -6.74 2.68 -8.04
CA LEU A 51 -7.18 1.58 -7.18
C LEU A 51 -6.02 0.80 -6.57
N LEU A 52 -4.83 0.90 -7.17
CA LEU A 52 -3.62 0.27 -6.68
C LEU A 52 -2.68 1.33 -6.07
N PRO A 53 -2.08 1.07 -4.90
CA PRO A 53 -1.04 1.93 -4.36
C PRO A 53 0.23 1.73 -5.17
N LEU A 54 0.66 2.76 -5.89
CA LEU A 54 1.83 2.70 -6.77
C LEU A 54 3.00 3.47 -6.15
N VAL A 55 4.21 2.93 -6.30
CA VAL A 55 5.45 3.68 -6.14
C VAL A 55 5.91 4.10 -7.53
N ASN A 56 6.17 5.39 -7.71
CA ASN A 56 6.55 5.94 -9.01
C ASN A 56 8.07 6.18 -9.03
N THR A 57 8.83 5.13 -9.28
CA THR A 57 10.29 5.20 -9.47
C THR A 57 10.59 5.61 -10.91
N GLY A 58 10.37 6.90 -11.25
CA GLY A 58 10.91 7.54 -12.45
C GLY A 58 10.52 6.94 -13.83
N LYS A 59 9.73 7.70 -14.59
CA LYS A 59 9.47 7.65 -16.05
C LYS A 59 9.11 6.33 -16.77
N ARG A 60 9.36 5.10 -16.30
CA ARG A 60 9.10 3.91 -17.16
C ARG A 60 8.47 2.67 -16.52
N THR A 61 8.51 2.48 -15.21
CA THR A 61 7.96 1.27 -14.60
C THR A 61 7.16 1.62 -13.35
N ARG A 62 5.83 1.45 -13.43
CA ARG A 62 4.94 1.53 -12.28
C ARG A 62 5.10 0.25 -11.47
N THR A 63 5.42 0.39 -10.19
CA THR A 63 5.48 -0.71 -9.23
C THR A 63 4.36 -0.56 -8.21
N VAL A 64 3.75 -1.67 -7.81
CA VAL A 64 2.77 -1.73 -6.72
C VAL A 64 3.54 -1.71 -5.41
N ASN A 65 3.15 -0.80 -4.52
CA ASN A 65 3.59 -0.81 -3.13
C ASN A 65 2.83 -1.92 -2.41
N MET A 66 3.45 -3.09 -2.26
CA MET A 66 2.79 -4.24 -1.65
C MET A 66 2.47 -3.97 -0.17
N VAL A 67 3.30 -3.19 0.53
CA VAL A 67 3.10 -2.84 1.95
C VAL A 67 1.84 -2.00 2.11
N ALA A 68 1.69 -0.95 1.30
CA ALA A 68 0.49 -0.12 1.33
C ALA A 68 -0.76 -0.93 0.92
N LEU A 69 -0.63 -1.85 -0.03
CA LEU A 69 -1.74 -2.72 -0.43
C LEU A 69 -2.19 -3.62 0.72
N PHE A 70 -1.24 -4.22 1.44
CA PHE A 70 -1.53 -5.04 2.62
C PHE A 70 -2.21 -4.24 3.74
N MET A 71 -1.69 -3.05 4.06
CA MET A 71 -2.27 -2.20 5.11
C MET A 71 -3.71 -1.80 4.79
N ARG A 72 -3.99 -1.44 3.52
CA ARG A 72 -5.36 -1.14 3.07
C ARG A 72 -6.29 -2.34 3.26
N ALA A 73 -5.85 -3.54 2.87
CA ALA A 73 -6.64 -4.75 3.06
C ALA A 73 -6.89 -5.07 4.54
N LEU A 74 -5.90 -4.78 5.41
CA LEU A 74 -6.04 -4.94 6.86
C LEU A 74 -7.06 -3.95 7.44
N GLU A 75 -7.01 -2.68 7.04
CA GLU A 75 -7.98 -1.65 7.45
C GLU A 75 -9.41 -2.00 7.00
N ASP A 76 -9.57 -2.48 5.77
CA ASP A 76 -10.86 -2.94 5.23
C ASP A 76 -11.41 -4.12 6.05
N ALA A 77 -10.55 -5.10 6.39
CA ALA A 77 -10.93 -6.24 7.21
C ALA A 77 -11.32 -5.84 8.65
N GLN A 78 -10.56 -4.93 9.27
CA GLN A 78 -10.87 -4.39 10.60
C GLN A 78 -12.19 -3.63 10.61
N SER A 79 -12.41 -2.79 9.59
CA SER A 79 -13.66 -2.05 9.41
C SER A 79 -14.84 -3.00 9.27
N PHE A 80 -14.70 -4.06 8.46
CA PHE A 80 -15.74 -5.07 8.32
C PHE A 80 -16.11 -5.77 9.63
N LEU A 81 -15.11 -6.10 10.47
CA LEU A 81 -15.35 -6.71 11.78
C LEU A 81 -16.04 -5.74 12.75
N ALA A 82 -15.64 -4.46 12.75
CA ALA A 82 -16.21 -3.45 13.63
C ALA A 82 -17.70 -3.17 13.35
N HIS A 83 -18.14 -3.30 12.09
CA HIS A 83 -19.55 -3.10 11.71
C HIS A 83 -20.44 -4.34 11.97
N ARG A 84 -19.89 -5.45 12.44
CA ARG A 84 -20.64 -6.67 12.81
C ARG A 84 -20.92 -6.80 14.31
N VAL A 85 -20.47 -5.85 15.12
CA VAL A 85 -20.74 -5.75 16.57
C VAL A 85 -21.77 -4.66 16.81
#